data_AF-A0A2X1QJF7-F1
#
_entry.id   AF-A0A2X1QJF7-F1
#
_cell.length_a   1.000
_cell.length_b   1.000
_cell.length_c   1.000
_cell.angle_alpha   90.00
_cell.angle_beta   90.00
_cell.angle_gamma   90.00
#
_symmetry.space_group_name_H-M   'P 1'
#
loop_
_entity.id
_entity.type
_entity.pdbx_description
1 polymer ?
#
loop_
_entity_poly.entity_id
_entity_poly.type
_entity_poly.pdbx_seq_one_letter_code
_entity_poly.pdbx_strand_id
1 'polypeptide(L)'
;MLVSGKRVGLWCDGEFTGALSRCDQRGFIPVSDLARLPALDALICVTLRRSLPPLPVPHWKLVPQRVVAGIGCRRDTPCALLSTLLDRQLAAQRLDPLALKAIGSVSLKANEPGLRQLAHRCRVPFETFSAEALREHEHRFPASSFVRETVGVGSVSGPVAWLLSQGNLSGETLREQGVTITLGVTH
;
A
#
# COMPACT_ATOMS: atom_id res chain seq x y z
N MET A 1 -6.09 -24.00 -18.02
CA MET A 1 -6.25 -22.84 -18.93
C MET A 1 -4.97 -22.58 -19.72
N LEU A 2 -3.86 -22.18 -19.08
CA LEU A 2 -2.60 -21.89 -19.79
C LEU A 2 -2.02 -23.10 -20.56
N VAL A 3 -2.17 -24.31 -20.01
CA VAL A 3 -1.68 -25.56 -20.63
C VAL A 3 -2.67 -26.23 -21.59
N SER A 4 -3.76 -25.54 -21.96
CA SER A 4 -4.86 -26.12 -22.74
C SER A 4 -5.02 -25.47 -24.12
N GLY A 5 -3.98 -24.79 -24.62
CA GLY A 5 -4.03 -24.05 -25.90
C GLY A 5 -4.92 -22.80 -25.89
N LYS A 6 -5.44 -22.40 -24.72
CA LYS A 6 -6.30 -21.22 -24.58
C LYS A 6 -5.49 -19.91 -24.65
N ARG A 7 -6.11 -18.88 -25.22
CA ARG A 7 -5.55 -17.54 -25.40
C ARG A 7 -5.71 -16.74 -24.11
N VAL A 8 -4.69 -16.76 -23.26
CA VAL A 8 -4.71 -16.04 -21.98
C VAL A 8 -3.97 -14.72 -22.11
N GLY A 9 -4.65 -13.62 -21.80
CA GLY A 9 -4.06 -12.29 -21.78
C GLY A 9 -3.31 -12.00 -20.48
N LEU A 10 -2.33 -11.11 -20.54
CA LEU A 10 -1.68 -10.52 -19.38
C LEU A 10 -1.71 -9.00 -19.51
N TRP A 11 -2.38 -8.35 -18.56
CA TRP A 11 -2.39 -6.89 -18.40
C TRP A 11 -1.76 -6.52 -17.06
N CYS A 12 -1.10 -5.36 -17.01
CA CYS A 12 -0.57 -4.80 -15.77
C CYS A 12 -0.67 -3.28 -15.73
N ASP A 13 -0.67 -2.71 -14.53
CA ASP A 13 -0.42 -1.28 -14.37
C ASP A 13 0.95 -0.89 -14.92
N GLY A 14 1.06 0.33 -15.45
CA GLY A 14 2.28 0.81 -16.11
C GLY A 14 3.52 0.75 -15.21
N GLU A 15 3.35 0.97 -13.91
CA GLU A 15 4.39 0.86 -12.88
C GLU A 15 5.02 -0.54 -12.80
N PHE A 16 4.32 -1.58 -13.28
CA PHE A 16 4.81 -2.96 -13.29
C PHE A 16 5.44 -3.39 -14.61
N THR A 17 5.34 -2.58 -15.68
CA THR A 17 5.87 -2.93 -17.00
C THR A 17 7.36 -3.30 -16.94
N GLY A 18 8.17 -2.51 -16.21
CA GLY A 18 9.61 -2.77 -16.06
C GLY A 18 9.94 -3.97 -15.16
N ALA A 19 9.04 -4.36 -14.25
CA ALA A 19 9.20 -5.57 -13.45
C ALA A 19 8.82 -6.82 -14.25
N LEU A 20 7.70 -6.75 -14.98
CA LEU A 20 7.20 -7.84 -15.81
C LEU A 20 8.08 -8.13 -17.02
N SER A 21 8.75 -7.13 -17.60
CA SER A 21 9.72 -7.35 -18.70
C SER A 21 10.90 -8.25 -18.30
N ARG A 22 11.15 -8.41 -16.99
CA ARG A 22 12.16 -9.33 -16.45
C ARG A 22 11.63 -10.73 -16.16
N CYS A 23 10.33 -10.97 -16.35
CA CYS A 23 9.68 -12.26 -16.15
C CYS A 23 9.52 -13.00 -17.49
N ASP A 24 9.49 -14.32 -17.44
CA ASP A 24 9.08 -15.13 -18.58
C ASP A 24 7.57 -14.99 -18.80
N GLN A 25 7.19 -14.34 -19.90
CA GLN A 25 5.80 -14.10 -20.28
C GLN A 25 5.33 -15.06 -21.38
N ARG A 26 6.14 -16.06 -21.77
CA ARG A 26 5.74 -17.02 -22.80
C ARG A 26 4.43 -17.71 -22.41
N GLY A 27 3.52 -17.82 -23.38
CA GLY A 27 2.18 -18.37 -23.18
C GLY A 27 1.10 -17.33 -22.83
N PHE A 28 1.48 -16.07 -22.55
CA PHE A 28 0.54 -14.96 -22.41
C PHE A 28 0.51 -14.09 -23.67
N ILE A 29 -0.67 -13.51 -23.93
CA ILE A 29 -0.85 -12.46 -24.94
C ILE A 29 -0.79 -11.11 -24.20
N PRO A 30 0.19 -10.23 -24.50
CA PRO A 30 0.27 -8.92 -23.87
C PRO A 30 -0.98 -8.10 -24.17
N VAL A 31 -1.54 -7.47 -23.13
CA VAL A 31 -2.67 -6.55 -23.23
C VAL A 31 -2.23 -5.20 -22.68
N SER A 32 -2.26 -4.16 -23.51
CA SER A 32 -1.90 -2.80 -23.12
C SER A 32 -3.10 -1.93 -22.74
N ASP A 33 -4.31 -2.28 -23.23
CA ASP A 33 -5.54 -1.53 -23.02
C ASP A 33 -6.71 -2.47 -22.67
N LEU A 34 -7.24 -2.32 -21.45
CA LEU A 34 -8.39 -3.10 -20.99
C LEU A 34 -9.70 -2.76 -21.73
N ALA A 35 -9.78 -1.59 -22.39
CA ALA A 35 -10.93 -1.22 -23.20
C ALA A 35 -10.92 -1.88 -24.58
N ARG A 36 -9.76 -2.40 -25.03
CA ARG A 36 -9.57 -2.98 -26.37
C ARG A 36 -8.82 -4.31 -26.26
N LEU A 37 -9.53 -5.32 -25.78
CA LEU A 37 -8.97 -6.66 -25.65
C LEU A 37 -8.85 -7.35 -27.00
N PRO A 38 -7.73 -8.06 -27.28
CA PRO A 38 -7.69 -9.02 -28.37
C PRO A 38 -8.65 -10.19 -28.09
N ALA A 39 -8.85 -11.08 -29.06
CA ALA A 39 -9.57 -12.32 -28.83
C ALA A 39 -8.84 -13.14 -27.74
N LEU A 40 -9.48 -13.35 -26.59
CA LEU A 40 -8.95 -14.02 -25.41
C LEU A 40 -9.99 -14.95 -24.79
N ASP A 41 -9.54 -16.06 -24.23
CA ASP A 41 -10.37 -16.96 -23.41
C ASP A 41 -10.40 -16.53 -21.94
N ALA A 42 -9.37 -15.83 -21.47
CA ALA A 42 -9.31 -15.20 -20.16
C ALA A 42 -8.20 -14.15 -20.06
N LEU A 43 -8.17 -13.42 -18.94
CA LEU A 43 -7.21 -12.35 -18.66
C LEU A 43 -6.64 -12.44 -17.23
N ILE A 44 -5.32 -12.31 -17.10
CA ILE A 44 -4.66 -12.03 -15.82
C ILE A 44 -4.38 -10.53 -15.73
N CYS A 45 -4.81 -9.91 -14.63
CA CYS A 45 -4.60 -8.48 -14.36
C CYS A 45 -3.68 -8.32 -13.15
N VAL A 46 -2.47 -7.79 -13.35
CA VAL A 46 -1.52 -7.47 -12.26
C VAL A 46 -1.67 -6.00 -11.89
N THR A 47 -2.28 -5.70 -10.76
CA THR A 47 -2.65 -4.31 -10.42
C THR A 47 -2.79 -4.08 -8.93
N LEU A 48 -2.52 -2.85 -8.48
CA LEU A 48 -2.84 -2.41 -7.11
C LEU A 48 -4.27 -1.91 -6.98
N ARG A 49 -5.01 -1.77 -8.09
CA ARG A 49 -6.33 -1.16 -8.09
C ARG A 49 -7.34 -2.05 -7.37
N ARG A 50 -8.17 -1.41 -6.53
CA ARG A 50 -9.27 -2.06 -5.82
C ARG A 50 -10.27 -2.68 -6.79
N SER A 51 -10.62 -1.99 -7.86
CA SER A 51 -11.55 -2.47 -8.89
C SER A 51 -10.93 -2.40 -10.28
N LEU A 52 -11.37 -3.33 -11.13
CA LEU A 52 -11.13 -3.32 -12.56
C LEU A 52 -12.37 -2.79 -13.28
N PRO A 53 -12.24 -2.23 -14.50
CA PRO A 53 -13.40 -1.99 -15.35
C PRO A 53 -14.13 -3.31 -15.66
N PRO A 54 -15.39 -3.27 -16.11
CA PRO A 54 -16.06 -4.46 -16.62
C PRO A 54 -15.26 -5.08 -17.78
N LEU A 55 -15.02 -6.39 -17.72
CA LEU A 55 -14.25 -7.14 -18.72
C LEU A 55 -15.12 -8.24 -19.34
N PRO A 56 -15.12 -8.40 -20.68
CA PRO A 56 -15.99 -9.36 -21.38
C PRO A 56 -15.50 -10.81 -21.32
N VAL A 57 -14.42 -11.08 -20.56
CA VAL A 57 -13.81 -12.41 -20.43
C VAL A 57 -13.61 -12.75 -18.95
N PRO A 58 -13.59 -14.04 -18.58
CA PRO A 58 -13.14 -14.46 -17.25
C PRO A 58 -11.77 -13.86 -16.94
N HIS A 59 -11.60 -13.33 -15.73
CA HIS A 59 -10.36 -12.68 -15.36
C HIS A 59 -9.99 -12.94 -13.90
N TRP A 60 -8.69 -12.90 -13.63
CA TRP A 60 -8.13 -12.99 -12.29
C TRP A 60 -7.26 -11.79 -12.02
N LYS A 61 -7.42 -11.23 -10.82
CA LYS A 61 -6.60 -10.14 -10.33
C LYS A 61 -5.48 -10.69 -9.46
N LEU A 62 -4.24 -10.38 -9.84
CA LEU A 62 -3.07 -10.56 -9.00
C LEU A 62 -2.74 -9.20 -8.40
N VAL A 63 -2.69 -9.12 -7.07
CA VAL A 63 -2.44 -7.87 -6.34
C VAL A 63 -1.07 -7.97 -5.67
N PRO A 64 -0.03 -7.34 -6.23
CA PRO A 64 1.28 -7.30 -5.59
C PRO A 64 1.23 -6.59 -4.23
N GLN A 65 1.82 -7.19 -3.20
CA GLN A 65 1.98 -6.55 -1.89
C GLN A 65 3.10 -5.51 -1.97
N ARG A 66 2.74 -4.26 -2.30
CA ARG A 66 3.68 -3.15 -2.48
C ARG A 66 3.34 -1.90 -1.69
N VAL A 67 2.11 -1.74 -1.23
CA VAL A 67 1.65 -0.57 -0.48
C VAL A 67 2.12 -0.67 0.96
N VAL A 68 2.69 0.38 1.49
CA VAL A 68 3.10 0.48 2.90
C VAL A 68 2.37 1.62 3.57
N ALA A 69 2.06 1.48 4.86
CA ALA A 69 1.33 2.49 5.62
C ALA A 69 2.15 2.94 6.83
N GLY A 70 2.59 4.19 6.83
CA GLY A 70 3.10 4.83 8.05
C GLY A 70 1.95 5.39 8.86
N ILE A 71 1.83 4.99 10.13
CA ILE A 71 0.71 5.36 11.00
C ILE A 71 1.22 6.04 12.28
N GLY A 72 0.68 7.21 12.56
CA GLY A 72 0.80 7.88 13.86
C GLY A 72 -0.57 8.01 14.51
N CYS A 73 -0.70 7.60 15.77
CA CYS A 73 -1.97 7.69 16.51
C CYS A 73 -1.74 8.20 17.95
N ARG A 74 -2.84 8.49 18.68
CA ARG A 74 -2.80 8.66 20.14
C ARG A 74 -2.58 7.31 20.83
N ARG A 75 -2.18 7.34 22.10
CA ARG A 75 -2.09 6.13 22.94
C ARG A 75 -3.47 5.48 23.05
N ASP A 76 -3.49 4.15 23.08
CA ASP A 76 -4.70 3.33 23.27
C ASP A 76 -5.76 3.56 22.17
N THR A 77 -5.33 3.98 20.97
CA THR A 77 -6.25 4.15 19.84
C THR A 77 -6.83 2.78 19.47
N PRO A 78 -8.17 2.62 19.43
CA PRO A 78 -8.78 1.32 19.15
C PRO A 78 -8.41 0.77 17.77
N CYS A 79 -8.09 -0.53 17.69
CA CYS A 79 -7.80 -1.21 16.43
C CYS A 79 -8.94 -1.06 15.40
N ALA A 80 -10.20 -1.03 15.85
CA ALA A 80 -11.35 -0.84 14.97
C ALA A 80 -11.29 0.52 14.24
N LEU A 81 -10.98 1.59 14.97
CA LEU A 81 -10.84 2.92 14.39
C LEU A 81 -9.68 2.96 13.38
N LEU A 82 -8.53 2.40 13.75
CA LEU A 82 -7.37 2.32 12.85
C LEU A 82 -7.70 1.53 11.57
N SER A 83 -8.44 0.42 11.69
CA SER A 83 -8.86 -0.40 10.56
C SER A 83 -9.77 0.38 9.60
N THR A 84 -10.76 1.09 10.15
CA THR A 84 -11.68 1.93 9.36
C THR A 84 -10.94 3.03 8.61
N LEU A 85 -10.04 3.74 9.29
CA LEU A 85 -9.28 4.83 8.67
C LEU A 85 -8.28 4.33 7.62
N LEU A 86 -7.64 3.18 7.86
CA LEU A 86 -6.76 2.57 6.87
C LEU A 86 -7.53 2.12 5.62
N ASP A 87 -8.66 1.44 5.77
CA ASP A 87 -9.48 1.03 4.63
C ASP A 87 -9.98 2.24 3.83
N ARG A 88 -10.43 3.30 4.52
CA ARG A 88 -10.84 4.54 3.87
C ARG A 88 -9.69 5.18 3.10
N GLN A 89 -8.49 5.20 3.68
CA GLN A 89 -7.33 5.78 3.01
C GLN A 89 -6.93 5.01 1.76
N LEU A 90 -6.93 3.66 1.83
CA LEU A 90 -6.70 2.81 0.67
C LEU A 90 -7.77 3.02 -0.39
N ALA A 91 -9.05 3.09 0.01
CA ALA A 91 -10.17 3.33 -0.89
C ALA A 91 -10.08 4.69 -1.60
N ALA A 92 -9.72 5.76 -0.88
CA ALA A 92 -9.55 7.09 -1.45
C ALA A 92 -8.48 7.13 -2.55
N GLN A 93 -7.46 6.29 -2.43
CA GLN A 93 -6.41 6.13 -3.44
C GLN A 93 -6.70 5.00 -4.45
N ARG A 94 -7.90 4.39 -4.38
CA ARG A 94 -8.32 3.24 -5.20
C ARG A 94 -7.40 2.03 -5.08
N LEU A 95 -6.72 1.87 -3.96
CA LEU A 95 -5.82 0.77 -3.67
C LEU A 95 -6.60 -0.42 -3.08
N ASP A 96 -6.25 -1.61 -3.55
CA ASP A 96 -6.76 -2.85 -3.01
C ASP A 96 -6.13 -3.13 -1.63
N PRO A 97 -6.91 -3.50 -0.61
CA PRO A 97 -6.36 -3.85 0.70
C PRO A 97 -5.31 -4.97 0.68
N LEU A 98 -5.40 -5.92 -0.27
CA LEU A 98 -4.41 -6.98 -0.44
C LEU A 98 -3.06 -6.46 -0.92
N ALA A 99 -3.00 -5.22 -1.43
CA ALA A 99 -1.74 -4.59 -1.81
C ALA A 99 -0.90 -4.17 -0.60
N LEU A 100 -1.48 -4.15 0.61
CA LEU A 100 -0.75 -3.78 1.82
C LEU A 100 0.35 -4.81 2.11
N LYS A 101 1.57 -4.29 2.27
CA LYS A 101 2.81 -5.02 2.49
C LYS A 101 3.31 -4.90 3.92
N ALA A 102 3.20 -3.72 4.52
CA ALA A 102 3.69 -3.44 5.86
C ALA A 102 2.95 -2.25 6.50
N ILE A 103 2.89 -2.26 7.83
CA ILE A 103 2.46 -1.11 8.63
C ILE A 103 3.66 -0.66 9.46
N GLY A 104 3.89 0.64 9.53
CA GLY A 104 4.98 1.22 10.30
C GLY A 104 4.53 2.22 11.36
N SER A 105 5.34 2.41 12.39
CA SER A 105 5.25 3.57 13.29
C SER A 105 6.61 3.95 13.90
N VAL A 106 6.60 4.87 14.87
CA VAL A 106 7.78 5.18 15.69
C VAL A 106 8.00 4.10 16.75
N SER A 107 9.25 3.85 17.14
CA SER A 107 9.66 2.82 18.13
C SER A 107 8.96 2.95 19.49
N LEU A 108 8.62 4.18 19.91
CA LEU A 108 7.81 4.44 21.11
C LEU A 108 6.45 3.70 21.07
N LYS A 109 5.95 3.37 19.87
CA LYS A 109 4.71 2.63 19.62
C LYS A 109 4.92 1.14 19.33
N ALA A 110 6.11 0.59 19.53
CA ALA A 110 6.37 -0.84 19.29
C ALA A 110 5.41 -1.78 20.03
N ASN A 111 4.94 -1.38 21.21
CA ASN A 111 3.99 -2.14 22.03
C ASN A 111 2.55 -1.61 21.99
N GLU A 112 2.22 -0.68 21.08
CA GLU A 112 0.87 -0.11 20.98
C GLU A 112 -0.14 -1.20 20.55
N PRO A 113 -1.11 -1.59 21.41
CA PRO A 113 -1.99 -2.74 21.13
C PRO A 113 -2.80 -2.56 19.85
N GLY A 114 -3.29 -1.34 19.60
CA GLY A 114 -4.09 -1.04 18.41
C GLY A 114 -3.35 -1.28 17.09
N LEU A 115 -2.08 -0.87 17.02
CA LEU A 115 -1.25 -1.03 15.82
C LEU A 115 -0.81 -2.48 15.60
N ARG A 116 -0.43 -3.18 16.68
CA ARG A 116 -0.07 -4.61 16.61
C ARG A 116 -1.26 -5.46 16.16
N GLN A 117 -2.44 -5.21 16.71
CA GLN A 117 -3.66 -5.90 16.31
C GLN A 117 -4.03 -5.61 14.86
N LEU A 118 -3.89 -4.36 14.41
CA LEU A 118 -4.15 -3.98 13.02
C LEU A 118 -3.24 -4.75 12.06
N ALA A 119 -1.92 -4.72 12.29
CA ALA A 119 -0.95 -5.43 11.47
C ALA A 119 -1.21 -6.95 11.43
N HIS A 120 -1.55 -7.54 12.58
CA HIS A 120 -1.96 -8.95 12.67
C HIS A 120 -3.22 -9.24 11.84
N ARG A 121 -4.27 -8.41 11.94
CA ARG A 121 -5.51 -8.57 11.15
C ARG A 121 -5.25 -8.46 9.65
N CYS A 122 -4.38 -7.54 9.26
CA CYS A 122 -3.95 -7.36 7.87
C CYS A 122 -2.95 -8.42 7.40
N ARG A 123 -2.41 -9.26 8.31
CA ARG A 123 -1.38 -10.27 8.03
C ARG A 123 -0.13 -9.68 7.38
N VAL A 124 0.31 -8.53 7.88
CA VAL A 124 1.51 -7.82 7.42
C VAL A 124 2.45 -7.55 8.59
N PRO A 125 3.77 -7.45 8.35
CA PRO A 125 4.72 -7.02 9.37
C PRO A 125 4.35 -5.64 9.94
N PHE A 126 4.62 -5.50 11.24
CA PHE A 126 4.62 -4.22 11.93
C PHE A 126 6.07 -3.79 12.17
N GLU A 127 6.48 -2.71 11.51
CA GLU A 127 7.84 -2.19 11.60
C GLU A 127 7.85 -0.91 12.43
N THR A 128 8.95 -0.68 13.15
CA THR A 128 9.11 0.58 13.89
C THR A 128 10.48 1.19 13.67
N PHE A 129 10.51 2.52 13.70
CA PHE A 129 11.71 3.31 13.45
C PHE A 129 12.02 4.20 14.64
N SER A 130 13.31 4.39 14.93
CA SER A 130 13.73 5.30 16.00
C SER A 130 13.35 6.74 15.69
N ALA A 131 13.22 7.57 16.74
CA ALA A 131 12.97 9.00 16.56
C ALA A 131 14.09 9.67 15.74
N GLU A 132 15.33 9.23 15.90
CA GLU A 132 16.49 9.70 15.14
C GLU A 132 16.30 9.43 13.63
N ALA A 133 15.94 8.20 13.25
CA ALA A 133 15.71 7.85 11.85
C ALA A 133 14.56 8.66 11.23
N LEU A 134 13.50 8.92 12.01
CA LEU A 134 12.40 9.77 11.53
C LEU A 134 12.82 11.23 11.37
N ARG A 135 13.70 11.74 12.25
CA ARG A 135 14.18 13.13 12.25
C ARG A 135 14.96 13.48 10.99
N GLU A 136 15.68 12.53 10.39
CA GLU A 136 16.36 12.72 9.10
C GLU A 136 15.39 13.06 7.96
N HIS A 137 14.12 12.66 8.09
CA HIS A 137 13.10 12.84 7.06
C HIS A 137 11.95 13.76 7.45
N GLU A 138 11.85 14.19 8.72
CA GLU A 138 10.71 14.94 9.24
C GLU A 138 10.46 16.28 8.51
N HIS A 139 11.52 16.94 8.03
CA HIS A 139 11.45 18.24 7.35
C HIS A 139 10.68 18.19 6.02
N ARG A 140 10.41 17.00 5.48
CA ARG A 140 9.59 16.79 4.28
C ARG A 140 8.09 16.88 4.56
N PHE A 141 7.70 16.92 5.84
CA PHE A 141 6.30 16.79 6.26
C PHE A 141 5.89 17.91 7.20
N PRO A 142 4.58 18.27 7.24
CA PRO A 142 4.07 19.21 8.22
C PRO A 142 4.37 18.73 9.65
N ALA A 143 5.03 19.60 10.43
CA ALA A 143 5.39 19.33 11.80
C ALA A 143 4.23 19.66 12.76
N SER A 144 4.17 18.94 13.89
CA SER A 144 3.26 19.18 15.00
C SER A 144 4.06 19.40 16.28
N SER A 145 3.80 20.50 16.99
CA SER A 145 4.39 20.79 18.31
C SER A 145 4.04 19.68 19.31
N PHE A 146 2.78 19.27 19.36
CA PHE A 146 2.32 18.16 20.20
C PHE A 146 3.08 16.84 19.94
N VAL A 147 3.31 16.48 18.67
CA VAL A 147 4.07 15.27 18.33
C VAL A 147 5.54 15.44 18.73
N ARG A 148 6.11 16.63 18.53
CA ARG A 148 7.50 16.93 18.92
C ARG A 148 7.71 16.80 20.41
N GLU A 149 6.81 17.33 21.22
CA GLU A 149 6.86 17.23 22.68
C GLU A 149 6.69 15.78 23.15
N THR A 150 5.83 15.00 22.50
CA THR A 150 5.50 13.62 22.94
C THR A 150 6.49 12.57 22.45
N VAL A 151 7.03 12.74 21.24
CA VAL A 151 7.78 11.70 20.49
C VAL A 151 9.21 12.15 20.17
N GLY A 152 9.53 13.44 20.31
CA GLY A 152 10.84 13.99 19.95
C GLY A 152 11.05 14.24 18.45
N VAL A 153 9.97 14.14 17.64
CA VAL A 153 9.94 14.45 16.20
C VAL A 153 8.65 15.18 15.83
N GLY A 154 8.68 16.04 14.83
CA GLY A 154 7.53 16.82 14.36
C GLY A 154 6.50 16.01 13.58
N SER A 155 6.86 14.85 13.02
CA SER A 155 5.97 14.00 12.24
C SER A 155 6.34 12.52 12.37
N VAL A 156 5.34 11.63 12.29
CA VAL A 156 5.53 10.17 12.40
C VAL A 156 5.09 9.46 11.11
N SER A 157 3.81 9.54 10.75
CA SER A 157 3.26 8.75 9.63
C SER A 157 3.97 9.01 8.31
N GLY A 158 4.30 10.27 8.01
CA GLY A 158 5.03 10.65 6.80
C GLY A 158 6.44 10.04 6.73
N PRO A 159 7.35 10.37 7.67
CA PRO A 159 8.71 9.82 7.69
C PRO A 159 8.76 8.29 7.72
N VAL A 160 7.82 7.65 8.42
CA VAL A 160 7.72 6.19 8.43
C VAL A 160 7.35 5.64 7.05
N ALA A 161 6.32 6.20 6.40
CA ALA A 161 5.93 5.79 5.05
C ALA A 161 7.06 6.04 4.05
N TRP A 162 7.80 7.14 4.21
CA TRP A 162 8.98 7.46 3.42
C TRP A 162 10.06 6.38 3.54
N LEU A 163 10.43 6.00 4.77
CA LEU A 163 11.43 4.95 5.01
C LEU A 163 11.00 3.60 4.44
N LEU A 164 9.76 3.20 4.68
CA LEU A 164 9.22 1.93 4.17
C LEU A 164 9.14 1.86 2.64
N SER A 165 8.88 2.99 1.98
CA SER A 165 8.71 3.08 0.51
C SER A 165 9.95 3.57 -0.23
N GLN A 166 11.03 3.88 0.50
CA GLN A 166 12.23 4.53 -0.06
C GLN A 166 11.90 5.85 -0.79
N GLY A 167 10.97 6.62 -0.21
CA GLY A 167 10.56 7.95 -0.68
C GLY A 167 9.41 7.96 -1.68
N ASN A 168 8.92 6.80 -2.13
CA ASN A 168 7.81 6.73 -3.08
C ASN A 168 6.46 6.81 -2.35
N LEU A 169 6.05 8.02 -1.98
CA LEU A 169 4.77 8.29 -1.32
C LEU A 169 3.58 8.28 -2.30
N SER A 170 2.41 7.93 -1.80
CA SER A 170 1.17 7.90 -2.58
C SER A 170 0.06 8.71 -1.91
N GLY A 171 -0.52 9.63 -2.67
CA GLY A 171 -1.64 10.49 -2.27
C GLY A 171 -1.35 11.38 -1.06
N GLU A 172 -2.41 11.97 -0.50
CA GLU A 172 -2.31 12.84 0.68
C GLU A 172 -2.34 12.06 1.99
N THR A 173 -1.76 12.61 3.05
CA THR A 173 -1.83 12.05 4.40
C THR A 173 -3.24 12.22 4.98
N LEU A 174 -3.88 11.11 5.38
CA LEU A 174 -5.11 11.16 6.20
C LEU A 174 -4.79 11.75 7.57
N ARG A 175 -5.63 12.64 8.07
CA ARG A 175 -5.55 13.21 9.43
C ARG A 175 -6.94 13.30 10.05
N GLU A 176 -7.27 12.38 10.95
CA GLU A 176 -8.60 12.31 11.54
C GLU A 176 -8.58 11.66 12.91
N GLN A 177 -9.37 12.18 13.86
CA GLN A 177 -9.56 11.58 15.19
C GLN A 177 -8.25 11.26 15.94
N GLY A 178 -7.21 12.08 15.75
CA GLY A 178 -5.90 11.87 16.36
C GLY A 178 -5.06 10.76 15.71
N VAL A 179 -5.46 10.28 14.54
CA VAL A 179 -4.74 9.32 13.69
C VAL A 179 -4.25 10.03 12.43
N THR A 180 -3.04 9.69 12.01
CA THR A 180 -2.46 10.11 10.74
C THR A 180 -1.96 8.89 9.97
N ILE A 181 -2.31 8.78 8.69
CA ILE A 181 -1.91 7.66 7.83
C ILE A 181 -1.33 8.23 6.55
N THR A 182 -0.07 7.90 6.27
CA THR A 182 0.57 8.20 4.98
C THR A 182 0.86 6.88 4.28
N LEU A 183 0.53 6.81 2.99
CA LEU A 183 0.81 5.63 2.17
C LEU A 183 2.04 5.84 1.30
N GLY A 184 2.72 4.75 0.98
CA GLY A 184 3.77 4.72 -0.05
C GLY A 184 3.73 3.39 -0.81
N VAL A 185 4.47 3.31 -1.91
CA VAL A 185 4.53 2.12 -2.78
C VAL A 185 5.97 1.70 -2.97
N THR A 186 6.32 0.48 -2.54
CA THR A 186 7.67 -0.09 -2.70
C THR A 186 7.96 -0.46 -4.15
N HIS A 187 9.25 -0.50 -4.54
CA HIS A 187 9.72 -0.90 -5.86
C HIS A 187 9.66 -2.41 -6.15
#